data_AF-A0A931M9I2-F1
#
_entry.id   AF-A0A931M9I2-F1
#
_cell.length_a   1.000
_cell.length_b   1.000
_cell.length_c   1.000
_cell.angle_alpha   90.00
_cell.angle_beta   90.00
_cell.angle_gamma   90.00
#
_symmetry.space_group_name_H-M   'P 1'
#
loop_
_entity.id
_entity.type
_entity.pdbx_description
1 polymer ?
#
loop_
_entity_poly.entity_id
_entity_poly.type
_entity_poly.pdbx_seq_one_letter_code
_entity_poly.pdbx_strand_id
1 'polypeptide(L)'
;MTEITIPLGLQRYQYFLQQLQIILSAAGKEDNSTLYFYQQNARTPLFMLEALSRIYRNIHNSKRFTKLQIRFKQLEDMLGAVDYYDGFYKEFSASKAVPDDIITFLLSKRDENLDILRNVLNADKWLGEESKRLKKIQKKLESADWLTETAEGEEIKQYYAKSVSDINEHIKDNKINFDDVETDVHELRRELRWLSIYPQALRGLMQLTPTTDSPEYLNKYLTDEVKNSSFNKMPDGSGLNYHIQLSQNYFYALSWLIAELGKLKDTGLRILVVTEALMHIKKLNRKQAEVEALELLGDGQMSLEQILVKAKKLSEIFFSEKIIDHLLV
;
A
#
# COMPACT_ATOMS: atom_id res chain seq x y z
N MET A 1 38.26 8.98 -18.55
CA MET A 1 36.81 9.18 -18.67
C MET A 1 36.19 8.57 -17.44
N THR A 2 35.74 9.39 -16.49
CA THR A 2 34.92 8.90 -15.38
C THR A 2 33.63 8.38 -15.98
N GLU A 3 33.34 7.08 -15.82
CA GLU A 3 32.02 6.54 -16.15
C GLU A 3 30.98 7.37 -15.40
N ILE A 4 30.05 7.97 -16.14
CA ILE A 4 28.91 8.67 -15.55
C ILE A 4 27.98 7.58 -15.04
N THR A 5 28.20 7.15 -13.80
CA THR A 5 27.29 6.22 -13.13
C THR A 5 26.00 6.98 -12.82
N ILE A 6 24.88 6.50 -13.37
CA ILE A 6 23.56 7.06 -13.08
C ILE A 6 23.32 6.91 -11.56
N PRO A 7 22.90 7.96 -10.83
CA PRO A 7 22.66 7.84 -9.39
C PRO A 7 21.60 6.79 -9.04
N LEU A 8 21.80 6.01 -7.97
CA LEU A 8 20.92 4.89 -7.61
C LEU A 8 19.47 5.32 -7.35
N GLY A 9 19.25 6.42 -6.63
CA GLY A 9 17.92 6.98 -6.45
C GLY A 9 17.20 7.27 -7.77
N LEU A 10 17.91 7.84 -8.75
CA LEU A 10 17.37 8.07 -10.09
C LEU A 10 17.02 6.75 -10.79
N GLN A 11 17.89 5.75 -10.72
CA GLN A 11 17.65 4.43 -11.32
C GLN A 11 16.39 3.76 -10.76
N ARG A 12 16.15 3.85 -9.44
CA ARG A 12 14.94 3.30 -8.79
C ARG A 12 13.67 3.97 -9.31
N TYR A 13 13.67 5.29 -9.43
CA TYR A 13 12.55 6.02 -10.02
C TYR A 13 12.33 5.64 -11.49
N GLN A 14 13.40 5.62 -12.29
CA GLN A 14 13.32 5.31 -13.72
C GLN A 14 12.71 3.92 -13.96
N TYR A 15 13.05 2.94 -13.13
CA TYR A 15 12.48 1.59 -13.22
C TYR A 15 10.95 1.59 -13.09
N PHE A 16 10.40 2.17 -12.03
CA PHE A 16 8.95 2.19 -11.84
C PHE A 16 8.23 3.16 -12.80
N LEU A 17 8.88 4.25 -13.19
CA LEU A 17 8.35 5.13 -14.24
C LEU A 17 8.29 4.44 -15.60
N GLN A 18 9.26 3.57 -15.92
CA GLN A 18 9.24 2.78 -17.15
C GLN A 18 8.08 1.79 -17.16
N GLN A 19 7.85 1.07 -16.06
CA GLN A 19 6.67 0.20 -15.91
C GLN A 19 5.37 0.98 -16.11
N LEU A 20 5.25 2.13 -15.45
CA LEU A 20 4.08 3.00 -15.57
C LEU A 20 3.91 3.55 -17.00
N GLN A 21 5.01 3.92 -17.67
CA GLN A 21 5.00 4.38 -19.06
C GLN A 21 4.50 3.29 -20.01
N ILE A 22 4.94 2.04 -19.84
CA ILE A 22 4.47 0.91 -20.66
C ILE A 22 2.94 0.79 -20.57
N ILE A 23 2.41 0.82 -19.34
CA ILE A 23 0.97 0.71 -19.10
C ILE A 23 0.21 1.90 -19.70
N LEU A 24 0.68 3.14 -19.47
CA LEU A 24 0.03 4.35 -19.99
C LEU A 24 0.09 4.47 -21.52
N SER A 25 1.18 4.01 -22.13
CA SER A 25 1.32 3.94 -23.59
C SER A 25 0.33 2.97 -24.21
N ALA A 26 0.16 1.79 -23.61
CA ALA A 26 -0.81 0.80 -24.07
C ALA A 26 -2.24 1.27 -23.82
N ALA A 27 -2.54 1.78 -22.62
CA ALA A 27 -3.84 2.34 -22.26
C ALA A 27 -4.30 3.43 -23.25
N GLY A 28 -3.39 4.31 -23.68
CA GLY A 28 -3.70 5.38 -24.64
C GLY A 28 -4.08 4.91 -26.04
N LYS A 29 -3.97 3.61 -26.35
CA LYS A 29 -4.38 3.00 -27.62
C LYS A 29 -5.73 2.28 -27.54
N GLU A 30 -6.28 2.13 -26.34
CA GLU A 30 -7.52 1.41 -26.09
C GLU A 30 -8.73 2.36 -26.06
N ASP A 31 -9.88 1.88 -26.53
CA ASP A 31 -11.15 2.63 -26.50
C ASP A 31 -11.56 3.00 -25.07
N ASN A 32 -11.34 2.10 -24.11
CA ASN A 32 -11.51 2.36 -22.68
C ASN A 32 -10.16 2.40 -21.95
N SER A 33 -9.40 3.46 -22.20
CA SER A 33 -8.06 3.65 -21.65
C SER A 33 -8.00 3.55 -20.12
N THR A 34 -9.02 4.07 -19.41
CA THR A 34 -9.04 4.07 -17.94
C THR A 34 -9.28 2.66 -17.38
N LEU A 35 -10.21 1.91 -17.96
CA LEU A 35 -10.45 0.53 -17.54
C LEU A 35 -9.21 -0.34 -17.80
N TYR A 36 -8.57 -0.17 -18.96
CA TYR A 36 -7.31 -0.85 -19.27
C TYR A 36 -6.22 -0.50 -18.26
N PHE A 37 -6.05 0.81 -17.96
CA PHE A 37 -5.08 1.28 -16.97
C PHE A 37 -5.28 0.64 -15.59
N TYR A 38 -6.53 0.50 -15.14
CA TYR A 38 -6.88 -0.22 -13.91
C TYR A 38 -6.49 -1.71 -13.99
N GLN A 39 -6.89 -2.40 -15.08
CA GLN A 39 -6.70 -3.83 -15.24
C GLN A 39 -5.24 -4.27 -15.40
N GLN A 40 -4.35 -3.38 -15.87
CA GLN A 40 -2.92 -3.69 -16.07
C GLN A 40 -2.04 -3.44 -14.83
N ASN A 41 -2.61 -3.48 -13.61
CA ASN A 41 -1.87 -3.35 -12.35
C ASN A 41 -1.04 -2.05 -12.25
N ALA A 42 -1.53 -0.93 -12.80
CA ALA A 42 -0.84 0.36 -12.70
C ALA A 42 -0.68 0.86 -11.26
N ARG A 43 -1.50 0.36 -10.34
CA ARG A 43 -1.46 0.70 -8.92
C ARG A 43 -0.11 0.34 -8.28
N THR A 44 0.49 -0.79 -8.68
CA THR A 44 1.77 -1.24 -8.12
C THR A 44 2.92 -0.26 -8.38
N PRO A 45 3.28 0.10 -9.64
CA PRO A 45 4.35 1.06 -9.86
C PRO A 45 4.05 2.45 -9.28
N LEU A 46 2.78 2.88 -9.25
CA LEU A 46 2.40 4.14 -8.59
C LEU A 46 2.69 4.10 -7.08
N PHE A 47 2.36 2.99 -6.43
CA PHE A 47 2.59 2.81 -5.01
C PHE A 47 4.10 2.77 -4.68
N MET A 48 4.92 2.13 -5.53
CA MET A 48 6.38 2.15 -5.39
C MET A 48 6.96 3.57 -5.57
N LEU A 49 6.43 4.35 -6.52
CA LEU A 49 6.82 5.73 -6.74
C LEU A 49 6.38 6.66 -5.58
N GLU A 50 5.23 6.40 -4.95
CA GLU A 50 4.83 7.06 -3.71
C GLU A 50 5.81 6.73 -2.58
N ALA A 51 6.15 5.44 -2.40
CA ALA A 51 7.09 4.98 -1.37
C ALA A 51 8.45 5.69 -1.49
N LEU A 52 9.03 5.71 -2.70
CA LEU A 52 10.25 6.45 -2.98
C LEU A 52 10.07 7.93 -2.62
N SER A 53 9.00 8.57 -3.08
CA SER A 53 8.80 10.01 -2.83
C SER A 53 8.61 10.35 -1.36
N ARG A 54 8.07 9.42 -0.56
CA ARG A 54 7.96 9.53 0.89
C ARG A 54 9.33 9.45 1.59
N ILE A 55 10.27 8.65 1.08
CA ILE A 55 11.65 8.60 1.56
C ILE A 55 12.38 9.89 1.14
N TYR A 56 12.45 10.18 -0.18
CA TYR A 56 13.25 11.27 -0.73
C TYR A 56 12.77 12.68 -0.34
N ARG A 57 11.52 12.86 0.11
CA ARG A 57 11.11 14.16 0.69
C ARG A 57 11.77 14.46 2.04
N ASN A 58 12.29 13.44 2.73
CA ASN A 58 12.94 13.59 4.03
C ASN A 58 14.46 13.67 3.91
N ILE A 59 15.04 12.97 2.92
CA ILE A 59 16.50 12.85 2.75
C ILE A 59 17.05 13.70 1.59
N HIS A 60 16.20 14.44 0.88
CA HIS A 60 16.56 15.24 -0.29
C HIS A 60 15.74 16.56 -0.33
N ASN A 61 15.42 17.06 -1.53
CA ASN A 61 14.62 18.26 -1.72
C ASN A 61 13.15 18.01 -1.37
N SER A 62 12.81 18.27 -0.12
CA SER A 62 11.48 18.05 0.45
C SER A 62 10.35 18.60 -0.42
N LYS A 63 10.47 19.84 -0.92
CA LYS A 63 9.44 20.47 -1.77
C LYS A 63 9.25 19.75 -3.10
N ARG A 64 10.33 19.29 -3.74
CA ARG A 64 10.27 18.57 -5.02
C ARG A 64 9.59 17.22 -4.85
N PHE A 65 10.04 16.43 -3.89
CA PHE A 65 9.55 15.07 -3.67
C PHE A 65 8.17 15.01 -3.04
N THR A 66 7.78 16.00 -2.21
CA THR A 66 6.39 16.13 -1.74
C THR A 66 5.41 16.30 -2.90
N LYS A 67 5.76 17.11 -3.90
CA LYS A 67 4.92 17.29 -5.11
C LYS A 67 4.83 16.02 -5.96
N LEU A 68 5.86 15.18 -5.97
CA LEU A 68 5.84 13.89 -6.66
C LEU A 68 4.96 12.90 -5.89
N GLN A 69 5.15 12.80 -4.58
CA GLN A 69 4.37 11.94 -3.69
C GLN A 69 2.87 12.20 -3.86
N ILE A 70 2.43 13.47 -3.76
CA ILE A 70 1.01 13.83 -3.89
C ILE A 70 0.43 13.34 -5.22
N ARG A 71 1.20 13.41 -6.31
CA ARG A 71 0.74 13.00 -7.64
C ARG A 71 0.59 11.50 -7.77
N PHE A 72 1.59 10.75 -7.30
CA PHE A 72 1.54 9.29 -7.35
C PHE A 72 0.45 8.76 -6.43
N LYS A 73 0.36 9.32 -5.21
CA LYS A 73 -0.72 9.01 -4.26
C LYS A 73 -2.10 9.29 -4.85
N GLN A 74 -2.30 10.43 -5.50
CA GLN A 74 -3.60 10.75 -6.10
C GLN A 74 -4.06 9.68 -7.10
N LEU A 75 -3.18 9.20 -7.99
CA LEU A 75 -3.54 8.13 -8.92
C LEU A 75 -3.68 6.77 -8.23
N GLU A 76 -2.83 6.46 -7.24
CA GLU A 76 -2.92 5.23 -6.45
C GLU A 76 -4.25 5.14 -5.70
N ASP A 77 -4.66 6.23 -5.03
CA ASP A 77 -5.92 6.33 -4.29
C ASP A 77 -7.12 6.19 -5.24
N MET A 78 -7.09 6.84 -6.42
CA MET A 78 -8.16 6.72 -7.41
C MET A 78 -8.31 5.30 -7.95
N LEU A 79 -7.18 4.62 -8.22
CA LEU A 79 -7.19 3.21 -8.57
C LEU A 79 -7.70 2.33 -7.41
N GLY A 80 -7.32 2.67 -6.17
CA GLY A 80 -7.81 2.00 -4.98
C GLY A 80 -9.33 2.13 -4.80
N ALA A 81 -9.92 3.27 -5.16
CA ALA A 81 -11.37 3.45 -5.13
C ALA A 81 -12.09 2.62 -6.20
N VAL A 82 -11.54 2.54 -7.43
CA VAL A 82 -12.06 1.62 -8.46
C VAL A 82 -11.97 0.17 -7.99
N ASP A 83 -10.82 -0.22 -7.45
CA ASP A 83 -10.54 -1.57 -6.96
C ASP A 83 -11.48 -2.00 -5.83
N TYR A 84 -11.79 -1.09 -4.91
CA TYR A 84 -12.73 -1.32 -3.81
C TYR A 84 -14.11 -1.75 -4.31
N TYR A 85 -14.72 -0.97 -5.21
CA TYR A 85 -16.05 -1.29 -5.73
C TYR A 85 -16.04 -2.46 -6.72
N ASP A 86 -15.03 -2.56 -7.58
CA ASP A 86 -14.93 -3.67 -8.55
C ASP A 86 -14.66 -5.01 -7.85
N GLY A 87 -13.87 -5.02 -6.77
CA GLY A 87 -13.61 -6.19 -5.95
C GLY A 87 -14.89 -6.75 -5.33
N PHE A 88 -15.66 -5.91 -4.62
CA PHE A 88 -16.93 -6.34 -4.04
C PHE A 88 -18.01 -6.63 -5.07
N TYR A 89 -18.04 -5.90 -6.19
CA TYR A 89 -18.93 -6.24 -7.31
C TYR A 89 -18.66 -7.67 -7.79
N LYS A 90 -17.40 -8.05 -8.03
CA LYS A 90 -17.03 -9.42 -8.44
C LYS A 90 -17.35 -10.46 -7.37
N GLU A 91 -17.03 -10.18 -6.11
CA GLU A 91 -17.30 -11.08 -4.98
C GLU A 91 -18.81 -11.35 -4.87
N PHE A 92 -19.63 -10.29 -4.84
CA PHE A 92 -21.07 -10.43 -4.59
C PHE A 92 -21.83 -10.89 -5.82
N SER A 93 -21.35 -10.59 -7.04
CA SER A 93 -21.93 -11.18 -8.26
C SER A 93 -21.81 -12.71 -8.30
N ALA A 94 -20.86 -13.29 -7.56
CA ALA A 94 -20.73 -14.74 -7.41
C ALA A 94 -21.63 -15.33 -6.30
N SER A 95 -22.23 -14.50 -5.45
CA SER A 95 -23.05 -14.91 -4.31
C SER A 95 -24.53 -14.75 -4.60
N LYS A 96 -25.32 -15.82 -4.40
CA LYS A 96 -26.80 -15.74 -4.50
C LYS A 96 -27.46 -15.06 -3.30
N ALA A 97 -26.70 -14.80 -2.22
CA ALA A 97 -27.23 -14.22 -1.00
C ALA A 97 -27.32 -12.70 -1.07
N VAL A 98 -26.55 -12.05 -1.96
CA VAL A 98 -26.54 -10.59 -2.10
C VAL A 98 -27.54 -10.16 -3.16
N PRO A 99 -28.50 -9.27 -2.83
CA PRO A 99 -29.46 -8.74 -3.78
C PRO A 99 -28.87 -8.04 -5.00
N ASP A 100 -29.54 -8.16 -6.15
CA ASP A 100 -29.11 -7.57 -7.44
C ASP A 100 -29.04 -6.03 -7.41
N ASP A 101 -29.84 -5.37 -6.58
CA ASP A 101 -29.82 -3.91 -6.41
C ASP A 101 -28.51 -3.43 -5.76
N ILE A 102 -27.95 -4.19 -4.81
CA ILE A 102 -26.63 -3.95 -4.23
C ILE A 102 -25.54 -4.15 -5.29
N ILE A 103 -25.61 -5.23 -6.07
CA ILE A 103 -24.66 -5.49 -7.16
C ILE A 103 -24.68 -4.34 -8.18
N THR A 104 -25.87 -3.87 -8.55
CA THR A 104 -26.07 -2.73 -9.46
C THR A 104 -25.49 -1.44 -8.89
N PHE A 105 -25.66 -1.20 -7.59
CA PHE A 105 -25.07 -0.05 -6.91
C PHE A 105 -23.52 -0.07 -6.97
N LEU A 106 -22.90 -1.21 -6.66
CA LEU A 106 -21.44 -1.37 -6.71
C LEU A 106 -20.89 -1.14 -8.12
N LEU A 107 -21.56 -1.69 -9.13
CA LEU A 107 -21.21 -1.49 -10.52
C LEU A 107 -21.24 0.00 -10.90
N SER A 108 -22.30 0.70 -10.51
CA SER A 108 -22.43 2.14 -10.74
C SER A 108 -21.33 2.94 -10.04
N LYS A 109 -20.96 2.56 -8.81
CA LYS A 109 -19.89 3.24 -8.05
C LYS A 109 -18.51 2.99 -8.64
N ARG A 110 -18.23 1.79 -9.13
CA ARG A 110 -17.01 1.52 -9.89
C ARG A 110 -16.93 2.42 -11.12
N ASP A 111 -18.01 2.51 -11.90
CA ASP A 111 -18.02 3.29 -13.14
C ASP A 111 -17.88 4.81 -12.87
N GLU A 112 -18.50 5.31 -11.80
CA GLU A 112 -18.29 6.69 -11.31
C GLU A 112 -16.80 6.96 -11.01
N ASN A 113 -16.13 6.04 -10.31
CA ASN A 113 -14.71 6.18 -9.99
C ASN A 113 -13.79 6.06 -11.22
N LEU A 114 -14.15 5.22 -12.19
CA LEU A 114 -13.45 5.16 -13.48
C LEU A 114 -13.56 6.49 -14.24
N ASP A 115 -14.72 7.13 -14.21
CA ASP A 115 -14.92 8.44 -14.83
C ASP A 115 -14.10 9.55 -14.15
N ILE A 116 -14.03 9.55 -12.82
CA ILE A 116 -13.17 10.46 -12.05
C ILE A 116 -11.69 10.26 -12.44
N LEU A 117 -11.22 9.01 -12.49
CA LEU A 117 -9.85 8.69 -12.89
C LEU A 117 -9.58 9.11 -14.33
N ARG A 118 -10.51 8.87 -15.26
CA ARG A 118 -10.42 9.31 -16.67
C ARG A 118 -10.19 10.82 -16.76
N ASN A 119 -10.94 11.60 -16.00
CA ASN A 119 -10.83 13.06 -16.00
C ASN A 119 -9.44 13.51 -15.59
N VAL A 120 -8.86 12.90 -14.56
CA VAL A 120 -7.49 13.22 -14.10
C VAL A 120 -6.43 12.77 -15.10
N LEU A 121 -6.54 11.56 -15.64
CA LEU A 121 -5.60 11.05 -16.65
C LEU A 121 -5.53 11.97 -17.87
N ASN A 122 -6.69 12.46 -18.33
CA ASN A 122 -6.80 13.38 -19.46
C ASN A 122 -6.31 14.79 -19.12
N ALA A 123 -6.83 15.39 -18.05
CA ALA A 123 -6.51 16.77 -17.66
C ALA A 123 -5.01 16.95 -17.40
N ASP A 124 -4.39 15.99 -16.73
CA ASP A 124 -2.98 16.04 -16.38
C ASP A 124 -2.04 15.49 -17.47
N LYS A 125 -2.60 14.97 -18.58
CA LYS A 125 -1.90 14.43 -19.76
C LYS A 125 -0.97 13.26 -19.44
N TRP A 126 -1.55 12.25 -18.79
CA TRP A 126 -0.87 11.01 -18.40
C TRP A 126 -0.81 9.97 -19.53
N LEU A 127 -1.85 9.86 -20.34
CA LEU A 127 -2.00 8.79 -21.34
C LEU A 127 -1.10 8.97 -22.57
N GLY A 128 -0.75 7.84 -23.19
CA GLY A 128 -0.05 7.74 -24.48
C GLY A 128 1.48 7.74 -24.40
N GLU A 129 2.10 7.39 -25.52
CA GLU A 129 3.57 7.31 -25.67
C GLU A 129 4.24 8.66 -25.43
N GLU A 130 3.56 9.75 -25.79
CA GLU A 130 4.03 11.11 -25.61
C GLU A 130 3.58 11.75 -24.29
N SER A 131 3.37 10.93 -23.23
CA SER A 131 2.90 11.36 -21.90
C SER A 131 3.66 12.58 -21.39
N LYS A 132 3.07 13.76 -21.58
CA LYS A 132 3.69 15.05 -21.21
C LYS A 132 3.94 15.12 -19.71
N ARG A 133 3.12 14.41 -18.94
CA ARG A 133 3.27 14.32 -17.49
C ARG A 133 4.50 13.53 -17.09
N LEU A 134 4.69 12.32 -17.63
CA LEU A 134 5.85 11.49 -17.31
C LEU A 134 7.16 12.14 -17.75
N LYS A 135 7.21 12.72 -18.95
CA LYS A 135 8.39 13.48 -19.43
C LYS A 135 8.76 14.63 -18.48
N LYS A 136 7.76 15.36 -17.95
CA LYS A 136 7.99 16.42 -16.95
C LYS A 136 8.52 15.88 -15.63
N ILE A 137 8.09 14.69 -15.22
CA ILE A 137 8.58 14.04 -13.99
C ILE A 137 10.03 13.58 -14.18
N GLN A 138 10.32 12.89 -15.29
CA GLN A 138 11.67 12.43 -15.65
C GLN A 138 12.68 13.59 -15.65
N LYS A 139 12.37 14.68 -16.37
CA LYS A 139 13.25 15.88 -16.40
C LYS A 139 13.53 16.48 -15.01
N LYS A 140 12.54 16.43 -14.11
CA LYS A 140 12.71 16.91 -12.73
C LYS A 140 13.56 15.99 -11.87
N LEU A 141 13.56 14.69 -12.16
CA LEU A 141 14.39 13.70 -11.46
C LEU A 141 15.83 13.77 -11.97
N GLU A 142 16.02 13.90 -13.28
CA GLU A 142 17.36 14.04 -13.91
C GLU A 142 18.12 15.27 -13.42
N SER A 143 17.41 16.33 -13.04
CA SER A 143 17.97 17.59 -12.52
C SER A 143 18.04 17.65 -10.99
N ALA A 144 17.95 16.51 -10.30
CA ALA A 144 18.09 16.46 -8.85
C ALA A 144 19.55 16.19 -8.45
N ASP A 145 19.97 16.78 -7.34
CA ASP A 145 21.34 16.67 -6.83
C ASP A 145 21.51 15.37 -6.03
N TRP A 146 21.42 14.22 -6.71
CA TRP A 146 21.39 12.91 -6.06
C TRP A 146 22.63 12.64 -5.20
N LEU A 147 22.40 11.94 -4.08
CA LEU A 147 23.45 11.50 -3.17
C LEU A 147 24.26 10.34 -3.78
N THR A 148 25.47 10.13 -3.26
CA THR A 148 26.24 8.92 -3.56
C THR A 148 25.59 7.70 -2.92
N GLU A 149 25.90 6.49 -3.41
CA GLU A 149 25.32 5.25 -2.91
C GLU A 149 25.38 5.12 -1.37
N THR A 150 26.56 5.31 -0.78
CA THR A 150 26.76 5.18 0.67
C THR A 150 26.02 6.27 1.44
N ALA A 151 26.10 7.54 1.01
CA ALA A 151 25.40 8.64 1.68
C ALA A 151 23.88 8.46 1.61
N GLU A 152 23.35 8.06 0.45
CA GLU A 152 21.94 7.72 0.27
C GLU A 152 21.52 6.55 1.17
N GLY A 153 22.35 5.50 1.23
CA GLY A 153 22.10 4.32 2.05
C GLY A 153 22.00 4.63 3.55
N GLU A 154 22.87 5.48 4.09
CA GLU A 154 22.84 5.88 5.50
C GLU A 154 21.63 6.77 5.83
N GLU A 155 21.32 7.75 4.98
CA GLU A 155 20.13 8.59 5.15
C GLU A 155 18.83 7.77 5.12
N ILE A 156 18.76 6.76 4.25
CA ILE A 156 17.62 5.83 4.19
C ILE A 156 17.55 4.96 5.45
N LYS A 157 18.70 4.46 5.95
CA LYS A 157 18.76 3.69 7.20
C LYS A 157 18.23 4.51 8.37
N GLN A 158 18.66 5.77 8.50
CA GLN A 158 18.18 6.69 9.54
C GLN A 158 16.69 6.98 9.38
N TYR A 159 16.22 7.21 8.16
CA TYR A 159 14.79 7.40 7.88
C TYR A 159 13.94 6.18 8.28
N TYR A 160 14.44 4.97 8.01
CA TYR A 160 13.77 3.72 8.39
C TYR A 160 13.70 3.56 9.91
N ALA A 161 14.82 3.80 10.62
CA ALA A 161 14.87 3.77 12.07
C ALA A 161 13.92 4.80 12.71
N LYS A 162 13.87 6.01 12.16
CA LYS A 162 12.92 7.04 12.58
C LYS A 162 11.48 6.59 12.35
N SER A 163 11.18 5.97 11.21
CA SER A 163 9.84 5.47 10.91
C SER A 163 9.39 4.40 11.91
N VAL A 164 10.29 3.51 12.34
CA VAL A 164 10.02 2.56 13.44
C VAL A 164 9.73 3.29 14.76
N SER A 165 10.56 4.26 15.12
CA SER A 165 10.36 5.06 16.33
C SER A 165 9.02 5.80 16.34
N ASP A 166 8.66 6.44 15.23
CA ASP A 166 7.41 7.21 15.09
C ASP A 166 6.19 6.28 15.27
N ILE A 167 6.23 5.06 14.72
CA ILE A 167 5.15 4.07 14.87
C ILE A 167 5.01 3.65 16.33
N ASN A 168 6.12 3.35 17.02
CA ASN A 168 6.07 3.00 18.44
C ASN A 168 5.54 4.14 19.32
N GLU A 169 5.90 5.39 19.01
CA GLU A 169 5.37 6.57 19.71
C GLU A 169 3.87 6.73 19.48
N HIS A 170 3.39 6.54 18.24
CA HIS A 170 1.96 6.56 17.93
C HIS A 170 1.16 5.52 18.72
N ILE A 171 1.68 4.30 18.87
CA ILE A 171 1.04 3.26 19.69
C ILE A 171 1.08 3.61 21.17
N LYS A 172 2.23 4.06 21.68
CA LYS A 172 2.41 4.40 23.10
C LYS A 172 1.52 5.55 23.55
N ASP A 173 1.31 6.54 22.68
CA ASP A 173 0.47 7.71 22.95
C ASP A 173 -1.05 7.40 22.90
N ASN A 174 -1.46 6.13 22.71
CA ASN A 174 -2.85 5.72 22.48
C ASN A 174 -3.51 6.53 21.35
N LYS A 175 -2.76 6.86 20.29
CA LYS A 175 -3.36 7.52 19.11
C LYS A 175 -4.23 6.56 18.28
N ILE A 176 -4.22 5.27 18.62
CA ILE A 176 -5.02 4.21 18.01
C ILE A 176 -5.90 3.61 19.10
N ASN A 177 -7.20 3.94 19.07
CA ASN A 177 -8.14 3.50 20.10
C ASN A 177 -8.90 2.23 19.71
N PHE A 178 -8.83 1.86 18.42
CA PHE A 178 -9.59 0.76 17.82
C PHE A 178 -11.10 0.96 18.00
N ASP A 179 -11.57 2.17 17.73
CA ASP A 179 -12.99 2.54 17.72
C ASP A 179 -13.58 2.49 16.30
N ASP A 180 -12.75 2.61 15.27
CA ASP A 180 -13.17 2.63 13.87
C ASP A 180 -12.23 1.81 12.96
N VAL A 181 -12.82 0.96 12.11
CA VAL A 181 -12.03 0.04 11.26
C VAL A 181 -11.20 0.78 10.21
N GLU A 182 -11.74 1.86 9.64
CA GLU A 182 -11.06 2.66 8.61
C GLU A 182 -10.03 3.62 9.19
N THR A 183 -10.22 4.08 10.41
CA THR A 183 -9.34 5.07 11.04
C THR A 183 -8.27 4.40 11.88
N ASP A 184 -8.58 3.35 12.64
CA ASP A 184 -7.63 2.73 13.56
C ASP A 184 -6.92 1.51 12.93
N VAL A 185 -7.69 0.53 12.45
CA VAL A 185 -7.13 -0.71 11.90
C VAL A 185 -6.40 -0.45 10.58
N HIS A 186 -7.01 0.36 9.71
CA HIS A 186 -6.43 0.67 8.41
C HIS A 186 -5.23 1.63 8.51
N GLU A 187 -5.25 2.69 9.34
CA GLU A 187 -4.07 3.55 9.48
C GLU A 187 -2.89 2.82 10.11
N LEU A 188 -3.11 2.03 11.19
CA LEU A 188 -2.05 1.21 11.77
C LEU A 188 -1.42 0.28 10.72
N ARG A 189 -2.27 -0.43 9.97
CA ARG A 189 -1.82 -1.29 8.89
C ARG A 189 -1.06 -0.50 7.83
N ARG A 190 -1.52 0.70 7.47
CA ARG A 190 -0.86 1.55 6.46
C ARG A 190 0.53 2.00 6.93
N GLU A 191 0.67 2.36 8.21
CA GLU A 191 1.96 2.71 8.82
C GLU A 191 2.94 1.54 8.79
N LEU A 192 2.51 0.38 9.29
CA LEU A 192 3.32 -0.85 9.29
C LEU A 192 3.70 -1.29 7.87
N ARG A 193 2.76 -1.21 6.92
CA ARG A 193 2.98 -1.59 5.52
C ARG A 193 4.11 -0.80 4.87
N TRP A 194 4.38 0.43 5.28
CA TRP A 194 5.51 1.17 4.71
C TRP A 194 6.85 0.49 5.00
N LEU A 195 7.03 -0.05 6.21
CA LEU A 195 8.24 -0.77 6.60
C LEU A 195 8.51 -2.01 5.74
N SER A 196 7.46 -2.68 5.24
CA SER A 196 7.58 -3.84 4.35
C SER A 196 7.69 -3.47 2.86
N ILE A 197 7.24 -2.27 2.47
CA ILE A 197 7.25 -1.82 1.07
C ILE A 197 8.57 -1.13 0.71
N TYR A 198 9.23 -0.47 1.65
CA TYR A 198 10.52 0.18 1.37
C TYR A 198 11.57 -0.78 0.77
N PRO A 199 11.75 -2.02 1.25
CA PRO A 199 12.67 -2.96 0.60
C PRO A 199 12.35 -3.23 -0.88
N GLN A 200 11.06 -3.30 -1.22
CA GLN A 200 10.61 -3.52 -2.60
C GLN A 200 10.87 -2.29 -3.48
N ALA A 201 10.53 -1.10 -2.98
CA ALA A 201 10.73 0.16 -3.69
C ALA A 201 12.22 0.51 -3.86
N LEU A 202 13.07 0.12 -2.90
CA LEU A 202 14.49 0.44 -2.91
C LEU A 202 15.35 -0.52 -3.74
N ARG A 203 14.72 -1.55 -4.33
CA ARG A 203 15.31 -2.45 -5.33
C ARG A 203 16.69 -2.98 -4.93
N GLY A 204 16.71 -3.71 -3.82
CA GLY A 204 17.90 -4.45 -3.38
C GLY A 204 18.76 -3.75 -2.35
N LEU A 205 18.53 -2.47 -2.05
CA LEU A 205 19.25 -1.76 -0.98
C LEU A 205 19.02 -2.39 0.40
N MET A 206 17.84 -2.94 0.66
CA MET A 206 17.52 -3.59 1.93
C MET A 206 17.47 -5.10 1.71
N GLN A 207 18.21 -5.85 2.54
CA GLN A 207 18.33 -7.30 2.43
C GLN A 207 17.98 -7.98 3.75
N LEU A 208 17.42 -9.18 3.68
CA LEU A 208 17.14 -9.99 4.87
C LEU A 208 18.41 -10.75 5.28
N THR A 209 18.77 -10.63 6.55
CA THR A 209 19.80 -11.44 7.18
C THR A 209 19.13 -12.50 8.07
N PRO A 210 19.50 -13.79 7.94
CA PRO A 210 19.01 -14.83 8.83
C PRO A 210 19.33 -14.52 10.29
N THR A 211 18.33 -14.66 11.17
CA THR A 211 18.52 -14.50 12.61
C THR A 211 19.11 -15.80 13.16
N THR A 212 20.38 -15.81 13.57
CA THR A 212 21.08 -17.01 14.07
C THR A 212 20.44 -17.57 15.34
N ASP A 213 19.93 -16.70 16.22
CA ASP A 213 19.22 -17.06 17.45
C ASP A 213 17.83 -16.41 17.47
N SER A 214 16.85 -17.09 16.88
CA SER A 214 15.47 -16.60 16.87
C SER A 214 14.80 -16.88 18.21
N PRO A 215 14.29 -15.88 18.93
CA PRO A 215 13.50 -16.11 20.13
C PRO A 215 12.26 -16.98 19.85
N GLU A 216 11.96 -17.91 20.76
CA GLU A 216 10.87 -18.88 20.60
C GLU A 216 9.50 -18.22 20.41
N TYR A 217 9.27 -17.06 21.05
CA TYR A 217 8.01 -16.31 20.94
C TYR A 217 7.69 -15.87 19.50
N LEU A 218 8.69 -15.78 18.61
CA LEU A 218 8.48 -15.41 17.21
C LEU A 218 7.79 -16.51 16.41
N ASN A 219 7.89 -17.78 16.84
CA ASN A 219 7.43 -18.93 16.06
C ASN A 219 5.96 -18.83 15.63
N LYS A 220 5.10 -18.21 16.45
CA LYS A 220 3.68 -18.00 16.14
C LYS A 220 3.43 -17.10 14.92
N TYR A 221 4.40 -16.25 14.56
CA TYR A 221 4.32 -15.38 13.39
C TYR A 221 4.93 -16.01 12.12
N LEU A 222 5.82 -16.99 12.28
CA LEU A 222 6.60 -17.59 11.19
C LEU A 222 5.83 -18.73 10.49
N THR A 223 4.59 -18.44 10.08
CA THR A 223 3.73 -19.39 9.39
C THR A 223 4.24 -19.67 7.97
N ASP A 224 3.81 -20.79 7.37
CA ASP A 224 4.18 -21.12 6.00
C ASP A 224 3.66 -20.10 4.99
N GLU A 225 2.47 -19.53 5.22
CA GLU A 225 1.93 -18.44 4.41
C GLU A 225 2.87 -17.22 4.41
N VAL A 226 3.38 -16.84 5.59
CA VAL A 226 4.30 -15.71 5.74
C VAL A 226 5.64 -16.01 5.10
N LYS A 227 6.25 -17.16 5.38
CA LYS A 227 7.57 -17.52 4.81
C LYS A 227 7.57 -17.54 3.29
N ASN A 228 6.47 -17.98 2.68
CA ASN A 228 6.33 -18.11 1.23
C ASN A 228 5.75 -16.87 0.53
N SER A 229 5.37 -15.84 1.30
CA SER A 229 4.80 -14.60 0.78
C SER A 229 5.73 -13.92 -0.24
N SER A 230 5.18 -13.48 -1.37
CA SER A 230 5.93 -12.72 -2.37
C SER A 230 6.47 -11.39 -1.83
N PHE A 231 5.79 -10.78 -0.85
CA PHE A 231 6.24 -9.55 -0.20
C PHE A 231 7.50 -9.74 0.65
N ASN A 232 7.80 -10.98 1.03
CA ASN A 232 8.96 -11.35 1.85
C ASN A 232 10.18 -11.78 1.00
N LYS A 233 10.05 -11.74 -0.33
CA LYS A 233 11.15 -11.96 -1.27
C LYS A 233 11.78 -10.62 -1.61
N MET A 234 13.04 -10.42 -1.21
CA MET A 234 13.75 -9.17 -1.48
C MET A 234 14.15 -9.07 -2.96
N PRO A 235 14.07 -7.87 -3.57
CA PRO A 235 14.67 -7.65 -4.87
C PRO A 235 16.17 -7.91 -4.85
N ASP A 236 16.73 -8.32 -5.99
CA ASP A 236 18.17 -8.54 -6.12
C ASP A 236 18.96 -7.26 -5.78
N GLY A 237 19.97 -7.41 -4.93
CA GLY A 237 20.87 -6.36 -4.49
C GLY A 237 22.33 -6.61 -4.88
N SER A 238 22.62 -7.63 -5.69
CA SER A 238 23.99 -8.04 -6.05
C SER A 238 24.83 -6.95 -6.72
N GLY A 239 24.18 -5.98 -7.38
CA GLY A 239 24.84 -4.84 -8.03
C GLY A 239 25.11 -3.64 -7.13
N LEU A 240 24.86 -3.75 -5.81
CA LEU A 240 25.09 -2.68 -4.84
C LEU A 240 26.28 -3.02 -3.94
N ASN A 241 27.04 -2.00 -3.56
CA ASN A 241 28.15 -2.09 -2.62
C ASN A 241 27.72 -1.83 -1.16
N TYR A 242 26.55 -1.19 -0.98
CA TYR A 242 25.99 -0.89 0.33
C TYR A 242 24.61 -1.53 0.49
N HIS A 243 24.38 -2.17 1.64
CA HIS A 243 23.11 -2.79 1.99
C HIS A 243 22.70 -2.42 3.42
N ILE A 244 21.40 -2.18 3.60
CA ILE A 244 20.75 -2.09 4.90
C ILE A 244 20.27 -3.49 5.26
N GLN A 245 20.73 -4.01 6.39
CA GLN A 245 20.36 -5.35 6.84
C GLN A 245 19.11 -5.30 7.71
N LEU A 246 18.18 -6.20 7.39
CA LEU A 246 16.95 -6.41 8.14
C LEU A 246 16.93 -7.82 8.73
N SER A 247 16.50 -7.95 9.97
CA SER A 247 16.34 -9.26 10.59
C SER A 247 15.18 -10.04 9.97
N GLN A 248 15.48 -11.21 9.40
CA GLN A 248 14.51 -12.02 8.65
C GLN A 248 13.26 -12.37 9.46
N ASN A 249 13.42 -12.87 10.69
CA ASN A 249 12.29 -13.36 11.47
C ASN A 249 11.42 -12.22 12.00
N TYR A 250 12.01 -11.07 12.36
CA TYR A 250 11.24 -9.89 12.74
C TYR A 250 10.53 -9.26 11.53
N PHE A 251 11.15 -9.27 10.35
CA PHE A 251 10.49 -8.85 9.11
C PHE A 251 9.31 -9.75 8.75
N TYR A 252 9.44 -11.07 8.95
CA TYR A 252 8.33 -12.01 8.77
C TYR A 252 7.22 -11.77 9.79
N ALA A 253 7.56 -11.49 11.05
CA ALA A 253 6.57 -11.13 12.05
C ALA A 253 5.81 -9.84 11.70
N LEU A 254 6.50 -8.80 11.21
CA LEU A 254 5.87 -7.60 10.66
C LEU A 254 4.89 -7.94 9.52
N SER A 255 5.33 -8.77 8.57
CA SER A 255 4.52 -9.24 7.42
C SER A 255 3.26 -9.98 7.89
N TRP A 256 3.38 -10.82 8.91
CA TRP A 256 2.25 -11.51 9.54
C TRP A 256 1.21 -10.52 10.08
N LEU A 257 1.61 -9.52 10.86
CA LEU A 257 0.65 -8.56 11.42
C LEU A 257 -0.04 -7.75 10.32
N ILE A 258 0.69 -7.32 9.28
CA ILE A 258 0.10 -6.60 8.14
C ILE A 258 -0.96 -7.47 7.43
N ALA A 259 -0.69 -8.77 7.29
CA ALA A 259 -1.61 -9.72 6.68
C ALA A 259 -2.86 -9.95 7.54
N GLU A 260 -2.70 -10.18 8.84
CA GLU A 260 -3.82 -10.39 9.77
C GLU A 260 -4.70 -9.15 9.92
N LEU A 261 -4.10 -7.96 10.06
CA LEU A 261 -4.86 -6.70 10.03
C LEU A 261 -5.53 -6.48 8.67
N GLY A 262 -4.93 -6.97 7.57
CA GLY A 262 -5.53 -6.95 6.25
C GLY A 262 -6.82 -7.78 6.18
N LYS A 263 -6.76 -9.04 6.63
CA LYS A 263 -7.92 -9.94 6.69
C LYS A 263 -9.05 -9.33 7.53
N LEU A 264 -8.71 -8.71 8.67
CA LEU A 264 -9.67 -8.03 9.54
C LEU A 264 -10.29 -6.79 8.87
N LYS A 265 -9.47 -5.96 8.22
CA LYS A 265 -9.92 -4.80 7.47
C LYS A 265 -10.89 -5.22 6.36
N ASP A 266 -10.53 -6.21 5.54
CA ASP A 266 -11.34 -6.65 4.41
C ASP A 266 -12.69 -7.22 4.89
N THR A 267 -12.69 -7.92 6.02
CA THR A 267 -13.92 -8.39 6.69
C THR A 267 -14.81 -7.23 7.14
N GLY A 268 -14.25 -6.13 7.64
CA GLY A 268 -14.99 -4.94 8.03
C GLY A 268 -15.50 -4.14 6.83
N LEU A 269 -14.68 -3.97 5.80
CA LEU A 269 -15.04 -3.30 4.54
C LEU A 269 -16.25 -3.95 3.87
N ARG A 270 -16.34 -5.27 3.95
CA ARG A 270 -17.49 -6.03 3.45
C ARG A 270 -18.81 -5.60 4.09
N ILE A 271 -18.82 -5.30 5.39
CA ILE A 271 -20.00 -4.76 6.10
C ILE A 271 -20.28 -3.34 5.63
N LEU A 272 -19.24 -2.51 5.57
CA LEU A 272 -19.37 -1.09 5.25
C LEU A 272 -19.92 -0.86 3.85
N VAL A 273 -19.47 -1.64 2.85
CA VAL A 273 -19.93 -1.49 1.47
C VAL A 273 -21.40 -1.89 1.30
N VAL A 274 -21.85 -2.96 1.97
CA VAL A 274 -23.25 -3.39 1.96
C VAL A 274 -24.12 -2.37 2.72
N THR A 275 -23.62 -1.86 3.84
CA THR A 275 -24.27 -0.80 4.61
C THR A 275 -24.47 0.45 3.75
N GLU A 276 -23.45 0.90 3.04
CA GLU A 276 -23.52 2.05 2.13
C GLU A 276 -24.59 1.83 1.05
N ALA A 277 -24.58 0.65 0.41
CA ALA A 277 -25.58 0.31 -0.60
C ALA A 277 -27.01 0.35 -0.04
N LEU A 278 -27.25 -0.25 1.13
CA LEU A 278 -28.56 -0.27 1.79
C LEU A 278 -29.03 1.13 2.19
N MET A 279 -28.14 1.98 2.71
CA MET A 279 -28.45 3.39 2.98
C MET A 279 -28.85 4.13 1.69
N HIS A 280 -28.17 3.84 0.58
CA HIS A 280 -28.48 4.47 -0.71
C HIS A 280 -29.81 3.99 -1.31
N ILE A 281 -30.04 2.67 -1.33
CA ILE A 281 -31.16 2.02 -2.00
C ILE A 281 -32.43 2.13 -1.17
N LYS A 282 -32.36 1.74 0.11
CA LYS A 282 -33.51 1.65 1.02
C LYS A 282 -33.71 2.88 1.90
N LYS A 283 -32.81 3.86 1.82
CA LYS A 283 -32.84 5.10 2.65
C LYS A 283 -32.84 4.82 4.15
N LEU A 284 -32.24 3.71 4.55
CA LEU A 284 -32.05 3.36 5.95
C LEU A 284 -31.05 4.31 6.61
N ASN A 285 -31.18 4.50 7.92
CA ASN A 285 -30.08 5.08 8.68
C ASN A 285 -28.94 4.06 8.83
N ARG A 286 -27.74 4.53 9.18
CA ARG A 286 -26.54 3.70 9.28
C ARG A 286 -26.72 2.48 10.19
N LYS A 287 -27.31 2.66 11.37
CA LYS A 287 -27.49 1.56 12.33
C LYS A 287 -28.42 0.47 11.79
N GLN A 288 -29.52 0.86 11.14
CA GLN A 288 -30.44 -0.09 10.50
C GLN A 288 -29.77 -0.83 9.34
N ALA A 289 -29.04 -0.10 8.50
CA ALA A 289 -28.32 -0.68 7.38
C ALA A 289 -27.20 -1.64 7.82
N GLU A 290 -26.49 -1.36 8.91
CA GLU A 290 -25.46 -2.25 9.46
C GLU A 290 -26.03 -3.58 9.97
N VAL A 291 -27.18 -3.55 10.66
CA VAL A 291 -27.88 -4.76 11.13
C VAL A 291 -28.28 -5.62 9.93
N GLU A 292 -28.93 -5.01 8.93
CA GLU A 292 -29.37 -5.72 7.73
C GLU A 292 -28.18 -6.21 6.88
N ALA A 293 -27.08 -5.46 6.84
CA ALA A 293 -25.85 -5.91 6.18
C ALA A 293 -25.30 -7.18 6.84
N LEU A 294 -25.26 -7.26 8.17
CA LEU A 294 -24.82 -8.47 8.87
C LEU A 294 -25.72 -9.67 8.58
N GLU A 295 -27.05 -9.48 8.55
CA GLU A 295 -28.02 -10.52 8.20
C GLU A 295 -27.80 -11.05 6.77
N LEU A 296 -27.56 -10.16 5.81
CA LEU A 296 -27.28 -10.54 4.41
C LEU A 296 -25.94 -11.28 4.25
N LEU A 297 -24.94 -10.94 5.06
CA LEU A 297 -23.61 -11.53 4.99
C LEU A 297 -23.51 -12.88 5.74
N GLY A 298 -24.44 -13.15 6.65
CA GLY A 298 -24.63 -14.44 7.33
C GLY A 298 -23.70 -14.70 8.52
N ASP A 299 -23.92 -15.83 9.20
CA ASP A 299 -23.36 -16.16 10.53
C ASP A 299 -21.82 -16.24 10.61
N GLY A 300 -21.13 -16.34 9.48
CA GLY A 300 -19.66 -16.33 9.42
C GLY A 300 -19.04 -14.93 9.47
N GLN A 301 -19.84 -13.88 9.33
CA GLN A 301 -19.38 -12.49 9.28
C GLN A 301 -19.15 -11.95 10.70
N MET A 302 -17.92 -11.59 11.04
CA MET A 302 -17.61 -10.89 12.29
C MET A 302 -18.23 -9.50 12.28
N SER A 303 -18.79 -9.06 13.41
CA SER A 303 -19.24 -7.68 13.59
C SER A 303 -18.07 -6.69 13.61
N LEU A 304 -18.34 -5.40 13.37
CA LEU A 304 -17.31 -4.35 13.48
C LEU A 304 -16.65 -4.35 14.86
N GLU A 305 -17.43 -4.51 15.93
CA GLU A 305 -16.91 -4.60 17.30
C GLU A 305 -15.95 -5.79 17.49
N GLN A 306 -16.33 -6.97 17.00
CA GLN A 306 -15.48 -8.17 17.09
C GLN A 306 -14.17 -7.99 16.31
N ILE A 307 -14.24 -7.34 15.14
CA ILE A 307 -13.07 -7.01 14.31
C ILE A 307 -12.13 -6.09 15.09
N LEU A 308 -12.65 -5.02 15.70
CA LEU A 308 -11.88 -4.05 16.45
C LEU A 308 -11.21 -4.67 17.69
N VAL A 309 -11.96 -5.46 18.48
CA VAL A 309 -11.42 -6.18 19.64
C VAL A 309 -10.29 -7.12 19.23
N LYS A 310 -10.47 -7.86 18.12
CA LYS A 310 -9.45 -8.78 17.62
C LYS A 310 -8.21 -8.04 17.10
N ALA A 311 -8.40 -6.96 16.34
CA ALA A 311 -7.30 -6.13 15.83
C ALA A 311 -6.48 -5.55 16.99
N LYS A 312 -7.14 -4.96 17.99
CA LYS A 312 -6.52 -4.41 19.19
C LYS A 312 -5.66 -5.44 19.90
N LYS A 313 -6.22 -6.63 20.19
CA LYS A 313 -5.49 -7.70 20.87
C LYS A 313 -4.25 -8.16 20.12
N LEU A 314 -4.35 -8.30 18.79
CA LEU A 314 -3.20 -8.69 17.96
C LEU A 314 -2.10 -7.63 18.00
N SER A 315 -2.47 -6.36 17.85
CA SER A 315 -1.54 -5.24 17.89
C SER A 315 -0.87 -5.09 19.26
N GLU A 316 -1.63 -5.15 20.36
CA GLU A 316 -1.09 -5.04 21.73
C GLU A 316 -0.01 -6.10 21.99
N ILE A 317 -0.28 -7.36 21.64
CA ILE A 317 0.69 -8.45 21.79
C ILE A 317 1.95 -8.16 20.96
N PHE A 318 1.77 -7.84 19.67
CA PHE A 318 2.87 -7.58 18.75
C PHE A 318 3.78 -6.44 19.21
N PHE A 319 3.21 -5.31 19.64
CA PHE A 319 4.00 -4.16 20.12
C PHE A 319 4.61 -4.40 21.49
N SER A 320 3.95 -5.16 22.39
CA SER A 320 4.53 -5.54 23.68
C SER A 320 5.80 -6.38 23.54
N GLU A 321 5.90 -7.14 22.45
CA GLU A 321 7.06 -7.97 22.10
C GLU A 321 8.15 -7.21 21.32
N LYS A 322 7.95 -5.90 21.09
CA LYS A 322 8.93 -5.00 20.45
C LYS A 322 9.41 -5.49 19.08
N ILE A 323 8.53 -6.12 18.31
CA ILE A 323 8.88 -6.78 17.04
C ILE A 323 9.59 -5.82 16.08
N ILE A 324 9.08 -4.60 15.93
CA ILE A 324 9.63 -3.64 14.97
C ILE A 324 10.94 -3.00 15.41
N ASP A 325 11.25 -3.01 16.71
CA ASP A 325 12.51 -2.46 17.27
C ASP A 325 13.72 -3.26 16.82
N HIS A 326 13.51 -4.54 16.48
CA HIS A 326 14.54 -5.47 16.06
C HIS A 326 14.62 -5.67 14.54
N LEU A 327 13.96 -4.80 13.75
CA LEU A 327 13.98 -4.90 12.30
C LEU A 327 15.35 -4.59 11.71
N LEU A 328 16.00 -3.51 12.13
CA LEU A 328 17.34 -3.13 11.66
C LEU A 328 18.41 -3.89 12.45
N VAL A 329 19.42 -4.41 11.73
CA VAL A 329 20.59 -5.13 12.30
C VAL A 329 21.89 -4.39 12.02
#